data_AF-A0A7K4WXD0-F1
#
_entry.id   AF-A0A7K4WXD0-F1
#
_cell.length_a   1.000
_cell.length_b   1.000
_cell.length_c   1.000
_cell.angle_alpha   90.00
_cell.angle_beta   90.00
_cell.angle_gamma   90.00
#
_symmetry.space_group_name_H-M   'P 1'
#
loop_
_entity.id
_entity.type
_entity.pdbx_description
1 polymer ?
#
loop_
_entity_poly.entity_id
_entity_poly.type
_entity_poly.pdbx_seq_one_letter_code
_entity_poly.pdbx_strand_id
1 'polypeptide(L)'
;MESEVNVHYKELWGPKPGYQLLTNQLQRLCMVLDVYLETEPHDPSVEGPKEFPQEKMCLRLVRGPLRLKPFKFNYPQGFFSHR
;
A
#
# COMPACT_ATOMS: atom_id res chain seq x y z
N MET A 1 -2.79 -7.07 0.52
CA MET A 1 -3.73 -5.96 0.83
C MET A 1 -4.62 -6.34 2.00
N GLU A 2 -5.39 -7.43 1.92
CA GLU A 2 -6.27 -7.87 3.02
C GLU A 2 -5.57 -8.00 4.38
N SER A 3 -4.37 -8.58 4.42
CA SER A 3 -3.59 -8.69 5.66
C SER A 3 -3.24 -7.33 6.29
N GLU A 4 -2.98 -6.30 5.48
CA GLU A 4 -2.67 -4.93 5.96
C GLU A 4 -3.87 -4.28 6.66
N VAL A 5 -5.08 -4.70 6.34
CA VAL A 5 -6.33 -4.16 6.89
C VAL A 5 -6.85 -5.04 8.03
N ASN A 6 -6.85 -6.36 7.85
CA ASN A 6 -7.52 -7.32 8.72
C ASN A 6 -6.59 -7.86 9.81
N VAL A 7 -5.34 -8.20 9.49
CA VAL A 7 -4.38 -8.75 10.46
C VAL A 7 -3.69 -7.63 11.23
N HIS A 8 -3.34 -6.55 10.54
CA HIS A 8 -2.64 -5.40 11.12
C HIS A 8 -3.58 -4.27 11.61
N TYR A 9 -4.87 -4.56 11.80
CA TYR A 9 -5.89 -3.58 12.19
C TYR A 9 -5.56 -2.82 13.50
N LYS A 10 -4.78 -3.41 14.41
CA LYS A 10 -4.37 -2.77 15.66
C LYS A 10 -3.52 -1.51 15.43
N GLU A 11 -2.79 -1.43 14.32
CA GLU A 11 -2.06 -0.21 13.91
C GLU A 11 -3.01 0.95 13.57
N LEU A 12 -4.29 0.65 13.30
CA LEU A 12 -5.32 1.58 12.82
C LEU A 12 -6.31 1.98 13.92
N TRP A 13 -6.15 1.46 15.14
CA TRP A 13 -7.08 1.74 16.25
C TRP A 13 -7.09 3.22 16.65
N GLY A 14 -5.96 3.91 16.49
CA GLY A 14 -5.80 5.28 16.94
C GLY A 14 -5.91 5.42 18.47
N PRO A 15 -6.11 6.63 18.99
CA PRO A 15 -6.30 6.86 20.42
C PRO A 15 -7.59 6.21 20.93
N LYS A 16 -7.58 5.76 22.20
CA LYS A 16 -8.79 5.26 22.85
C LYS A 16 -9.88 6.34 22.86
N PRO A 17 -11.14 6.00 22.60
CA PRO A 17 -11.72 4.64 22.56
C PRO A 17 -11.62 3.91 21.20
N GLY A 18 -11.14 4.55 20.13
CA GLY A 18 -10.88 3.89 18.84
C GLY A 18 -12.07 3.75 17.90
N TYR A 19 -13.03 4.66 17.97
CA TYR A 19 -14.23 4.64 17.11
C TYR A 19 -13.95 4.84 15.61
N GLN A 20 -12.72 5.22 15.24
CA GLN A 20 -12.32 5.49 13.85
C GLN A 20 -11.67 4.28 13.17
N LEU A 21 -11.78 3.06 13.73
CA LEU A 21 -11.13 1.88 13.16
C LEU A 21 -11.55 1.64 11.70
N LEU A 22 -12.84 1.68 11.39
CA LEU A 22 -13.36 1.41 10.05
C LEU A 22 -12.89 2.46 9.03
N THR A 23 -12.96 3.74 9.38
CA THR A 23 -12.50 4.83 8.50
C THR A 23 -11.00 4.73 8.25
N ASN A 24 -10.21 4.40 9.27
CA ASN A 24 -8.77 4.16 9.14
C ASN A 24 -8.46 2.92 8.29
N GLN A 25 -9.29 1.86 8.37
CA GLN A 25 -9.18 0.68 7.52
C GLN A 25 -9.46 0.99 6.04
N LEU A 26 -10.50 1.78 5.75
CA LEU A 26 -10.79 2.25 4.40
C LEU A 26 -9.66 3.13 3.86
N GLN A 27 -9.15 4.06 4.67
CA GLN A 27 -8.01 4.89 4.27
C GLN A 27 -6.76 4.04 3.98
N ARG A 28 -6.44 3.06 4.85
CA ARG A 28 -5.34 2.13 4.62
C ARG A 28 -5.54 1.32 3.33
N LEU A 29 -6.77 0.87 3.06
CA LEU A 29 -7.12 0.14 1.85
C LEU A 29 -6.88 0.98 0.58
N CYS A 30 -7.34 2.24 0.57
CA CYS A 30 -7.07 3.15 -0.55
C CYS A 30 -5.56 3.36 -0.75
N MET A 31 -4.81 3.60 0.33
CA MET A 31 -3.35 3.75 0.23
C MET A 31 -2.65 2.53 -0.36
N VAL A 32 -3.03 1.31 0.03
CA VAL A 32 -2.40 0.10 -0.52
C VAL A 32 -2.89 -0.21 -1.93
N LEU A 33 -4.08 0.25 -2.32
CA LEU A 33 -4.56 0.17 -3.69
C LEU A 33 -3.77 1.10 -4.61
N ASP A 34 -3.48 2.34 -4.19
CA ASP A 34 -2.60 3.24 -4.93
C ASP A 34 -1.24 2.56 -5.18
N VAL A 35 -0.59 2.05 -4.12
CA VAL A 35 0.68 1.34 -4.25
C VAL A 35 0.58 0.16 -5.20
N TYR A 36 -0.51 -0.61 -5.14
CA TYR A 36 -0.71 -1.74 -6.05
C TYR A 36 -0.72 -1.27 -7.50
N LEU A 37 -1.58 -0.31 -7.85
CA LEU A 37 -1.72 0.21 -9.21
C LEU A 37 -0.45 0.89 -9.73
N GLU A 38 0.17 1.74 -8.91
CA GLU A 38 1.38 2.47 -9.28
C GLU A 38 2.60 1.55 -9.46
N THR A 39 2.65 0.43 -8.74
CA THR A 39 3.77 -0.51 -8.82
C THR A 39 3.50 -1.69 -9.73
N GLU A 40 2.31 -1.79 -10.35
CA GLU A 40 2.06 -2.84 -11.33
C GLU A 40 3.02 -2.71 -12.53
N PRO A 41 3.59 -3.83 -12.99
CA PRO A 41 4.42 -3.83 -14.19
C PRO A 41 3.58 -3.35 -15.37
N HIS A 42 4.16 -2.51 -16.21
CA HIS A 42 3.51 -2.11 -17.45
C HIS A 42 3.44 -3.31 -18.40
N ASP A 43 2.25 -3.59 -18.93
CA ASP A 43 2.05 -4.61 -19.96
C ASP A 43 2.55 -4.05 -21.30
N PRO A 44 3.61 -4.64 -21.90
CA PRO A 44 4.19 -4.14 -23.14
C PRO A 44 3.26 -4.32 -24.36
N SER A 45 2.17 -5.09 -24.23
CA SER A 45 1.17 -5.26 -25.29
C SER A 45 0.17 -4.11 -25.38
N VAL A 46 0.12 -3.24 -24.37
CA VAL A 46 -0.79 -2.09 -24.34
C VAL A 46 -0.07 -0.87 -24.88
N GLU A 47 -0.55 -0.34 -26.02
CA GLU A 47 -0.09 0.96 -26.54
C GLU A 47 -0.68 2.09 -25.68
N GLY A 48 0.19 2.91 -25.09
CA GLY A 48 -0.20 4.10 -24.35
C GLY A 48 0.71 4.40 -23.16
N PRO A 49 0.63 5.62 -22.60
CA PRO A 49 1.32 5.94 -21.37
C PRO A 49 0.77 5.10 -20.22
N LYS A 50 1.59 4.93 -19.18
CA LYS A 50 1.16 4.26 -17.96
C LYS A 50 -0.05 4.97 -17.36
N GLU A 51 -1.13 4.24 -17.11
CA GLU A 51 -2.40 4.77 -16.59
C GLU A 51 -2.22 5.43 -15.21
N PHE A 52 -1.41 4.83 -14.34
CA PHE A 52 -1.15 5.33 -12.99
C PHE A 52 0.30 5.83 -12.84
N PRO A 53 0.52 7.13 -12.57
CA PRO A 53 1.85 7.68 -12.36
C PRO A 53 2.48 7.12 -11.07
N GLN A 54 3.81 7.02 -11.02
CA GLN A 54 4.53 6.55 -9.84
C GLN A 54 4.82 7.71 -8.89
N GLU A 55 3.92 7.97 -7.96
CA GLU A 55 4.03 9.04 -6.98
C GLU A 55 4.50 8.52 -5.62
N LYS A 56 4.15 7.28 -5.26
CA LYS A 56 4.56 6.69 -3.98
C LYS A 56 6.03 6.29 -4.01
N MET A 57 6.79 6.81 -3.05
CA MET A 57 8.18 6.41 -2.85
C MET A 57 8.25 4.99 -2.27
N CYS A 58 8.79 4.05 -3.04
CA CYS A 58 8.96 2.64 -2.63
C CYS A 58 10.44 2.24 -2.63
N LEU A 59 10.98 1.72 -1.51
CA LEU A 59 12.38 1.29 -1.46
C LEU A 59 12.69 0.13 -2.42
N ARG A 60 11.73 -0.76 -2.60
CA ARG A 60 11.81 -1.93 -3.48
C ARG A 60 10.40 -2.29 -3.94
N LEU A 61 10.22 -2.59 -5.23
CA LEU A 61 8.90 -2.87 -5.81
C LEU A 61 8.39 -4.28 -5.50
N VAL A 62 9.28 -5.27 -5.42
CA VAL A 62 8.93 -6.67 -5.18
C VAL A 62 9.94 -7.36 -4.25
N ARG A 63 9.47 -8.27 -3.39
CA ARG A 63 10.32 -9.07 -2.50
C ARG A 63 9.90 -10.55 -2.44
N GLY A 64 10.90 -11.43 -2.47
CA GLY A 64 10.75 -12.86 -2.23
C GLY A 64 10.07 -13.61 -3.39
N PRO A 65 9.89 -14.94 -3.25
CA PRO A 65 9.34 -15.80 -4.30
C PRO A 65 7.92 -15.40 -4.74
N LEU A 66 7.12 -14.87 -3.80
CA LEU A 66 5.76 -14.41 -4.05
C LEU A 66 5.66 -13.01 -4.66
N ARG A 67 6.81 -12.38 -4.97
CA ARG A 67 6.90 -11.02 -5.54
C ARG A 67 6.03 -9.99 -4.79
N LEU A 68 6.06 -10.03 -3.46
CA LEU A 68 5.22 -9.20 -2.61
C LEU A 68 5.49 -7.71 -2.83
N LYS A 69 4.45 -6.88 -2.88
CA LYS A 69 4.53 -5.42 -2.97
C LYS A 69 4.84 -4.76 -1.62
N PRO A 70 5.37 -3.52 -1.59
CA PRO A 70 5.70 -2.82 -0.35
C PRO A 70 4.49 -2.08 0.23
N PHE A 71 3.63 -2.75 1.00
CA PHE A 71 2.42 -2.09 1.53
C PHE A 71 2.60 -1.37 2.88
N LYS A 72 3.76 -1.49 3.54
CA LYS A 72 3.99 -0.88 4.86
C LYS A 72 4.52 0.55 4.71
N PHE A 73 3.71 1.53 5.10
CA PHE A 73 4.11 2.93 5.11
C PHE A 73 4.94 3.30 6.36
N ASN A 74 6.03 4.03 6.16
CA ASN A 74 6.86 4.60 7.21
C ASN A 74 6.52 6.09 7.37
N TYR A 75 5.75 6.43 8.41
CA TYR A 75 5.30 7.80 8.64
C TYR A 75 6.44 8.80 8.85
N PRO A 76 7.47 8.53 9.68
CA PRO A 76 8.56 9.49 9.87
C PRO A 76 9.35 9.82 8.60
N GLN A 77 9.49 8.87 7.67
CA GLN A 77 10.37 9.02 6.50
C GLN A 77 9.61 9.15 5.17
N GLY A 78 8.30 8.91 5.15
CA GLY A 78 7.45 9.15 3.98
C GLY A 78 7.59 8.15 2.84
N PHE A 79 7.97 6.89 3.10
CA PHE A 79 8.11 5.86 2.06
C PHE A 79 7.42 4.54 2.39
N PHE A 80 7.23 3.73 1.36
CA PHE A 80 6.71 2.37 1.43
C PHE A 80 7.82 1.32 1.44
N SER A 81 7.63 0.33 2.30
CA SER A 81 8.53 -0.80 2.51
C SER A 81 7.77 -2.12 2.53
N HIS A 82 8.49 -3.23 2.36
CA HIS A 82 7.91 -4.54 2.59
C HIS A 82 7.75 -4.78 4.08
N ARG A 83 6.66 -5.44 4.44
CA ARG A 83 6.43 -5.90 5.80
C ARG A 83 7.38 -7.03 6.19
#